data_AF-A0A8X6KKL1-F1
#
_entry.id   AF-A0A8X6KKL1-F1
#
_cell.length_a   1.000
_cell.length_b   1.000
_cell.length_c   1.000
_cell.angle_alpha   90.00
_cell.angle_beta   90.00
_cell.angle_gamma   90.00
#
_symmetry.space_group_name_H-M   'P 1'
#
loop_
_entity.id
_entity.type
_entity.pdbx_description
1 polymer ?
#
loop_
_entity_poly.entity_id
_entity_poly.type
_entity_poly.pdbx_seq_one_letter_code
_entity_poly.pdbx_strand_id
1 'polypeptide(L)'
;MDMKRKSFSSSQGPAKKVFKKSSQDDDDFERSNFEEELALMDELEEEFHAQSLESLESTGEDIDSSQSANAKWARPPPAEINPGTDSIVFQQLDIDYYLGQAVSGMSGCTTGLVPIMRVFGVSMEGNSILCHVHGFLPYFFVPAPQNFQQSDCAKFREILNGALISDMKSNKENIRDPVLAVEIVQKENIYGYNIDGKKPYLKITVLLPKFLPAAGRLLENGIRWNGSDMQTFPVFETNINFEIKFMVDTKIVGCNWIEVPPRKYNLLTASGQRNPTSRCQIELEVDWKNLISHEPEGDWSKIAPVRILSFDIECAGRKGIFPEPNHDPVIQIANMVILLSYQSEQQMLKEWADFIRAVDPDIVTGYNIQNFDFPYLLNRAAHLKV
;
A
#
# COMPACT_ATOMS: atom_id res chain seq x y z
N MET A 1 -12.33 -56.68 5.66
CA MET A 1 -11.88 -57.25 6.94
C MET A 1 -11.30 -56.11 7.75
N ASP A 2 -12.09 -55.72 8.73
CA ASP A 2 -11.83 -54.71 9.74
C ASP A 2 -10.51 -54.90 10.48
N MET A 3 -9.85 -53.80 10.87
CA MET A 3 -9.35 -53.62 12.24
C MET A 3 -9.17 -52.14 12.59
N LYS A 4 -10.28 -51.56 13.07
CA LYS A 4 -10.47 -50.64 14.21
C LYS A 4 -9.37 -49.61 14.58
N ARG A 5 -9.78 -48.34 14.45
CA ARG A 5 -9.38 -47.17 15.27
C ARG A 5 -9.41 -47.50 16.77
N LYS A 6 -8.37 -47.09 17.51
CA LYS A 6 -8.38 -46.97 18.98
C LYS A 6 -8.45 -45.50 19.40
N SER A 7 -9.34 -45.27 20.36
CA SER A 7 -9.72 -44.01 21.00
C SER A 7 -8.63 -43.45 21.91
N PHE A 8 -8.54 -42.11 21.97
CA PHE A 8 -7.84 -41.38 23.02
C PHE A 8 -8.53 -41.59 24.37
N SER A 9 -7.76 -41.95 25.40
CA SER A 9 -8.17 -41.81 26.80
C SER A 9 -7.17 -40.95 27.57
N SER A 10 -7.72 -40.08 28.39
CA SER A 10 -7.10 -39.15 29.34
C SER A 10 -5.96 -39.72 30.17
N SER A 11 -4.84 -38.99 30.26
CA SER A 11 -3.84 -39.14 31.32
C SER A 11 -3.51 -37.80 31.96
N GLN A 12 -3.64 -37.78 33.28
CA GLN A 12 -3.47 -36.67 34.22
C GLN A 12 -2.09 -35.99 34.10
N GLY A 13 -2.06 -34.66 34.19
CA GLY A 13 -0.83 -33.88 34.31
C GLY A 13 -0.20 -33.98 35.71
N PRO A 14 1.13 -33.88 35.84
CA PRO A 14 1.81 -34.02 37.13
C PRO A 14 1.70 -32.76 38.01
N ALA A 15 1.73 -33.00 39.32
CA ALA A 15 1.46 -32.04 40.40
C ALA A 15 2.52 -30.93 40.59
N LYS A 16 2.06 -29.76 41.04
CA LYS A 16 2.85 -28.58 41.42
C LYS A 16 3.79 -28.90 42.61
N LYS A 17 5.10 -28.67 42.44
CA LYS A 17 6.08 -28.64 43.54
C LYS A 17 6.18 -27.22 44.10
N VAL A 18 5.93 -27.10 45.40
CA VAL A 18 6.17 -25.90 46.22
C VAL A 18 7.64 -25.89 46.63
N PHE A 19 8.36 -24.81 46.36
CA PHE A 19 9.74 -24.63 46.85
C PHE A 19 9.78 -23.73 48.09
N LYS A 20 10.50 -24.22 49.10
CA LYS A 20 10.74 -23.63 50.42
C LYS A 20 11.81 -22.53 50.32
N LYS A 21 11.61 -21.43 51.03
CA LYS A 21 12.55 -20.32 51.19
C LYS A 21 13.69 -20.74 52.14
N SER A 22 14.95 -20.62 51.72
CA SER A 22 16.13 -20.65 52.60
C SER A 22 16.91 -19.35 52.45
N SER A 23 17.40 -18.87 53.58
CA SER A 23 18.10 -17.61 53.83
C SER A 23 19.60 -17.67 53.52
N GLN A 24 20.14 -16.49 53.16
CA GLN A 24 21.55 -16.06 53.18
C GLN A 24 22.47 -16.60 52.07
N ASP A 25 22.78 -15.76 51.07
CA ASP A 25 24.02 -14.97 51.02
C ASP A 25 23.94 -13.91 49.90
N ASP A 26 24.78 -12.88 50.05
CA ASP A 26 24.83 -11.59 49.36
C ASP A 26 24.93 -11.64 47.83
N ASP A 27 24.22 -10.72 47.16
CA ASP A 27 24.66 -10.08 45.91
C ASP A 27 23.87 -8.77 45.70
N ASP A 28 24.62 -7.66 45.66
CA ASP A 28 24.18 -6.31 45.26
C ASP A 28 23.59 -6.32 43.84
N PHE A 29 22.27 -6.50 43.73
CA PHE A 29 21.53 -6.17 42.51
C PHE A 29 20.61 -4.98 42.79
N GLU A 30 20.89 -3.88 42.08
CA GLU A 30 20.09 -2.67 42.00
C GLU A 30 18.59 -3.02 41.97
N ARG A 31 17.83 -2.44 42.90
CA ARG A 31 16.37 -2.52 42.87
C ARG A 31 15.89 -1.97 41.54
N SER A 32 15.14 -2.80 40.81
CA SER A 32 14.53 -2.51 39.53
C SER A 32 13.81 -1.16 39.53
N ASN A 33 14.38 -0.20 38.79
CA ASN A 33 13.92 1.17 38.56
C ASN A 33 12.54 1.26 37.84
N PHE A 34 11.95 0.11 37.47
CA PHE A 34 10.76 0.04 36.63
C PHE A 34 9.45 0.36 37.36
N GLU A 35 9.29 -0.06 38.62
CA GLU A 35 8.08 0.26 39.39
C GLU A 35 8.02 1.73 39.79
N GLU A 36 9.18 2.35 40.06
CA GLU A 36 9.27 3.79 40.33
C GLU A 36 9.01 4.62 39.06
N GLU A 37 9.50 4.17 37.90
CA GLU A 37 9.24 4.83 36.60
C GLU A 37 7.76 4.74 36.19
N LEU A 38 7.08 3.62 36.48
CA LEU A 38 5.63 3.46 36.31
C LEU A 38 4.82 4.38 37.22
N ALA A 39 5.18 4.47 38.50
CA ALA A 39 4.52 5.37 39.45
C ALA A 39 4.69 6.84 39.05
N LEU A 40 5.86 7.21 38.53
CA LEU A 40 6.13 8.54 37.99
C LEU A 40 5.31 8.83 36.72
N MET A 41 5.08 7.84 35.86
CA MET A 41 4.17 7.98 34.71
C MET A 41 2.72 8.17 35.16
N ASP A 42 2.25 7.39 36.13
CA ASP A 42 0.88 7.52 36.66
C ASP A 42 0.66 8.90 37.31
N GLU A 43 1.63 9.40 38.08
CA GLU A 43 1.58 10.74 38.68
C GLU A 43 1.60 11.86 37.62
N LEU A 44 2.40 11.72 36.55
CA LEU A 44 2.42 12.66 35.43
C LEU A 44 1.13 12.63 34.62
N GLU A 45 0.50 11.47 34.45
CA GLU A 45 -0.82 11.34 33.82
C GLU A 45 -1.91 12.01 34.66
N GLU A 46 -1.88 11.87 35.98
CA GLU A 46 -2.82 12.56 36.88
C GLU A 46 -2.63 14.09 36.86
N GLU A 47 -1.40 14.59 36.88
CA GLU A 47 -1.10 16.02 36.75
C GLU A 47 -1.52 16.58 35.39
N PHE A 48 -1.28 15.84 34.30
CA PHE A 48 -1.72 16.23 32.96
C PHE A 48 -3.25 16.24 32.85
N HIS A 49 -3.93 15.28 33.48
CA HIS A 49 -5.38 15.25 33.57
C HIS A 49 -5.94 16.49 34.29
N ALA A 50 -5.35 16.87 35.43
CA ALA A 50 -5.76 18.06 36.17
C ALA A 50 -5.58 19.35 35.36
N GLN A 51 -4.46 19.51 34.65
CA GLN A 51 -4.20 20.66 33.78
C GLN A 51 -5.12 20.70 32.54
N SER A 52 -5.49 19.54 32.01
CA SER A 52 -6.44 19.46 30.89
C SER A 52 -7.87 19.85 31.30
N LEU A 53 -8.29 19.52 32.53
CA LEU A 53 -9.57 19.92 33.10
C LEU A 53 -9.64 21.43 33.37
N GLU A 54 -8.58 22.03 33.91
CA GLU A 54 -8.51 23.49 34.12
C GLU A 54 -8.53 24.28 32.80
N SER A 55 -7.90 23.76 31.74
CA SER A 55 -7.92 24.41 30.42
C SER A 55 -9.29 24.30 29.72
N LEU A 56 -10.02 23.20 29.93
CA LEU A 56 -11.41 23.02 29.46
C LEU A 56 -12.41 23.91 30.20
N GLU A 57 -12.23 24.18 31.49
CA GLU A 57 -13.11 25.11 32.24
C GLU A 57 -12.86 26.58 31.86
N SER A 58 -11.65 26.93 31.41
CA SER A 58 -11.30 28.32 31.02
C SER A 58 -11.76 28.73 29.62
N THR A 59 -12.14 27.77 28.77
CA THR A 59 -12.60 28.01 27.40
C THR A 59 -14.09 27.70 27.28
N GLY A 60 -14.90 28.55 27.92
CA GLY A 60 -16.35 28.61 27.71
C GLY A 60 -16.73 29.11 26.31
N GLU A 61 -16.15 28.53 25.26
CA GLU A 61 -16.64 28.67 23.90
C GLU A 61 -17.47 27.43 23.56
N ASP A 62 -18.79 27.63 23.45
CA ASP A 62 -19.71 26.65 22.89
C ASP A 62 -19.13 26.13 21.57
N ILE A 63 -18.77 24.83 21.53
CA ILE A 63 -18.37 24.11 20.32
C ILE A 63 -19.65 23.84 19.51
N ASP A 64 -20.30 24.90 19.06
CA ASP A 64 -21.51 24.84 18.24
C ASP A 64 -21.13 25.04 16.76
N SER A 65 -20.57 23.97 16.18
CA SER A 65 -20.72 23.54 14.78
C SER A 65 -19.60 22.54 14.43
N SER A 66 -19.97 21.30 14.13
CA SER A 66 -19.04 20.24 13.68
C SER A 66 -18.21 20.61 12.44
N GLN A 67 -18.65 21.61 11.66
CA GLN A 67 -17.88 22.14 10.52
C GLN A 67 -16.65 22.98 10.94
N SER A 68 -16.70 23.67 12.08
CA SER A 68 -15.61 24.51 12.58
C SER A 68 -14.45 23.67 13.16
N ALA A 69 -14.78 22.62 13.92
CA ALA A 69 -13.78 21.78 14.56
C ALA A 69 -12.91 21.00 13.55
N ASN A 70 -13.51 20.48 12.47
CA ASN A 70 -12.78 19.71 11.45
C ASN A 70 -11.84 20.58 10.59
N ALA A 71 -12.16 21.86 10.38
CA ALA A 71 -11.29 22.78 9.65
C ALA A 71 -9.95 23.02 10.36
N LYS A 72 -9.93 22.95 11.70
CA LYS A 72 -8.71 23.12 12.50
C LYS A 72 -7.69 22.01 12.28
N TRP A 73 -8.15 20.81 11.92
CA TRP A 73 -7.31 19.62 11.75
C TRP A 73 -6.91 19.34 10.30
N ALA A 74 -7.45 20.10 9.35
CA ALA A 74 -7.08 19.97 7.95
C ALA A 74 -5.57 20.21 7.74
N ARG A 75 -5.00 19.64 6.67
CA ARG A 75 -3.66 20.01 6.22
C ARG A 75 -3.65 21.49 5.81
N PRO A 76 -2.52 22.20 6.00
CA PRO A 76 -2.38 23.56 5.48
C PRO A 76 -2.64 23.55 3.96
N PRO A 77 -3.34 24.55 3.39
CA PRO A 77 -3.62 24.58 1.96
C PRO A 77 -2.31 24.66 1.16
N PRO A 78 -2.20 23.96 0.01
CA PRO A 78 -1.03 24.05 -0.84
C PRO A 78 -0.87 25.47 -1.40
N ALA A 79 0.37 25.88 -1.62
CA ALA A 79 0.65 27.09 -2.40
C ALA A 79 0.09 26.95 -3.83
N GLU A 80 -0.13 28.07 -4.50
CA GLU A 80 -0.53 28.05 -5.91
C GLU A 80 0.61 27.42 -6.75
N ILE A 81 0.29 26.29 -7.39
CA ILE A 81 1.25 25.54 -8.22
C ILE A 81 1.09 25.98 -9.67
N ASN A 82 2.19 26.38 -10.30
CA ASN A 82 2.28 26.62 -11.73
C ASN A 82 3.01 25.46 -12.42
N PRO A 83 2.29 24.59 -13.16
CA PRO A 83 2.90 23.46 -13.87
C PRO A 83 3.96 23.86 -14.90
N GLY A 84 3.99 25.13 -15.33
CA GLY A 84 4.96 25.65 -16.28
C GLY A 84 6.34 25.95 -15.68
N THR A 85 6.44 26.13 -14.36
CA THR A 85 7.66 26.59 -13.66
C THR A 85 8.02 25.77 -12.43
N ASP A 86 7.07 25.12 -11.79
CA ASP A 86 7.26 24.55 -10.46
C ASP A 86 7.45 23.03 -10.54
N SER A 87 8.43 22.50 -9.81
CA SER A 87 8.57 21.05 -9.56
C SER A 87 7.60 20.63 -8.46
N ILE A 88 7.12 19.39 -8.51
CA ILE A 88 6.46 18.74 -7.37
C ILE A 88 7.44 17.78 -6.71
N VAL A 89 7.71 17.98 -5.43
CA VAL A 89 8.69 17.20 -4.67
C VAL A 89 8.03 16.65 -3.42
N PHE A 90 8.08 15.33 -3.22
CA PHE A 90 7.39 14.67 -2.12
C PHE A 90 8.07 13.36 -1.71
N GLN A 91 7.95 13.01 -0.43
CA GLN A 91 8.36 11.71 0.08
C GLN A 91 7.24 10.71 -0.15
N GLN A 92 7.52 9.65 -0.91
CA GLN A 92 6.53 8.61 -1.19
C GLN A 92 6.32 7.72 0.05
N LEU A 93 5.08 7.31 0.31
CA LEU A 93 4.71 6.46 1.45
C LEU A 93 4.06 5.15 1.02
N ASP A 94 3.26 5.17 -0.04
CA ASP A 94 2.60 3.98 -0.55
C ASP A 94 2.50 4.01 -2.09
N ILE A 95 2.60 2.83 -2.70
CA ILE A 95 2.53 2.65 -4.14
C ILE A 95 1.62 1.46 -4.46
N ASP A 96 0.66 1.69 -5.35
CA ASP A 96 -0.10 0.62 -5.97
C ASP A 96 -0.33 0.91 -7.47
N TYR A 97 -1.16 0.10 -8.12
CA TYR A 97 -1.65 0.43 -9.45
C TYR A 97 -3.14 0.13 -9.58
N TYR A 98 -3.76 0.78 -10.57
CA TYR A 98 -5.10 0.46 -11.03
C TYR A 98 -5.14 0.36 -12.54
N LEU A 99 -6.24 -0.19 -13.07
CA LEU A 99 -6.48 -0.22 -14.50
C LEU A 99 -7.31 1.01 -14.90
N GLY A 100 -6.75 1.84 -15.77
CA GLY A 100 -7.41 3.05 -16.26
C GLY A 100 -7.26 3.23 -17.76
N GLN A 101 -7.90 4.26 -18.31
CA GLN A 101 -7.76 4.58 -19.73
C GLN A 101 -6.43 5.26 -19.99
N ALA A 102 -5.79 4.88 -21.09
CA ALA A 102 -4.59 5.54 -21.60
C ALA A 102 -4.82 7.05 -21.75
N VAL A 103 -3.79 7.83 -21.40
CA VAL A 103 -3.80 9.30 -21.48
C VAL A 103 -2.93 9.74 -22.65
N SER A 104 -3.45 10.68 -23.45
CA SER A 104 -2.72 11.19 -24.61
C SER A 104 -1.44 11.92 -24.16
N GLY A 105 -0.35 11.74 -24.91
CA GLY A 105 0.95 12.35 -24.60
C GLY A 105 1.82 11.55 -23.63
N MET A 106 1.32 10.46 -23.05
CA MET A 106 2.09 9.53 -22.22
C MET A 106 2.71 8.40 -23.06
N SER A 107 3.84 7.85 -22.60
CA SER A 107 4.50 6.68 -23.19
C SER A 107 3.60 5.43 -23.16
N GLY A 108 3.90 4.47 -24.03
CA GLY A 108 3.21 3.19 -24.07
C GLY A 108 1.95 3.24 -24.95
N CYS A 109 0.90 2.55 -24.54
CA CYS A 109 -0.36 2.50 -25.28
C CYS A 109 -1.07 3.86 -25.20
N THR A 110 -1.56 4.36 -26.34
CA THR A 110 -2.27 5.65 -26.44
C THR A 110 -3.79 5.53 -26.31
N THR A 111 -4.33 4.30 -26.30
CA THR A 111 -5.75 4.02 -26.19
C THR A 111 -6.00 2.74 -25.41
N GLY A 112 -7.19 2.63 -24.81
CA GLY A 112 -7.64 1.41 -24.14
C GLY A 112 -7.21 1.33 -22.68
N LEU A 113 -7.49 0.18 -22.08
CA LEU A 113 -7.23 -0.09 -20.68
C LEU A 113 -5.75 -0.44 -20.47
N VAL A 114 -5.09 0.28 -19.56
CA VAL A 114 -3.66 0.18 -19.23
C VAL A 114 -3.46 0.20 -17.71
N PRO A 115 -2.35 -0.37 -17.19
CA PRO A 115 -1.99 -0.16 -15.80
C PRO A 115 -1.46 1.26 -15.59
N ILE A 116 -1.87 1.91 -14.50
CA ILE A 116 -1.43 3.24 -14.07
C ILE A 116 -0.98 3.10 -12.62
N MET A 117 0.26 3.48 -12.32
CA MET A 117 0.74 3.46 -10.93
C MET A 117 0.15 4.64 -10.18
N ARG A 118 -0.20 4.45 -8.90
CA ARG A 118 -0.46 5.53 -7.95
C ARG A 118 0.69 5.58 -6.97
N VAL A 119 1.24 6.76 -6.77
CA VAL A 119 2.26 7.03 -5.78
C VAL A 119 1.71 8.08 -4.83
N PHE A 120 1.46 7.67 -3.58
CA PHE A 120 1.00 8.54 -2.51
C PHE A 120 2.19 9.06 -1.71
N GLY A 121 2.09 10.29 -1.22
CA GLY A 121 3.10 10.82 -0.31
C GLY A 121 2.85 12.24 0.13
N VAL A 122 3.88 12.83 0.75
CA VAL A 122 3.77 14.12 1.45
C VAL A 122 4.94 15.04 1.09
N SER A 123 4.66 16.32 0.82
CA SER A 123 5.70 17.33 0.58
C SER A 123 6.35 17.81 1.90
N MET A 124 7.47 18.52 1.83
CA MET A 124 8.11 19.10 3.03
C MET A 124 7.21 20.11 3.78
N GLU A 125 6.28 20.72 3.06
CA GLU A 125 5.28 21.66 3.59
C GLU A 125 4.06 20.94 4.18
N GLY A 126 4.02 19.60 4.13
CA GLY A 126 2.95 18.79 4.73
C GLY A 126 1.72 18.61 3.86
N ASN A 127 1.82 18.85 2.54
CA ASN A 127 0.71 18.64 1.61
C ASN A 127 0.61 17.19 1.17
N SER A 128 -0.59 16.61 1.18
CA SER A 128 -0.81 15.26 0.65
C SER A 128 -0.87 15.26 -0.88
N ILE A 129 -0.16 14.32 -1.50
CA ILE A 129 0.04 14.22 -2.94
C ILE A 129 -0.36 12.83 -3.43
N LEU A 130 -1.13 12.79 -4.51
CA LEU A 130 -1.29 11.61 -5.35
C LEU A 130 -0.70 11.89 -6.74
N CYS A 131 0.27 11.08 -7.13
CA CYS A 131 0.86 11.09 -8.47
C CYS A 131 0.41 9.85 -9.27
N HIS A 132 -0.33 10.07 -10.36
CA HIS A 132 -0.66 9.05 -11.35
C HIS A 132 0.47 8.92 -12.36
N VAL A 133 1.13 7.76 -12.38
CA VAL A 133 2.28 7.51 -13.24
C VAL A 133 1.88 6.60 -14.40
N HIS A 134 2.00 7.11 -15.61
CA HIS A 134 1.56 6.46 -16.84
C HIS A 134 2.72 5.87 -17.64
N GLY A 135 2.41 4.87 -18.47
CA GLY A 135 3.28 4.38 -19.54
C GLY A 135 4.32 3.34 -19.13
N PHE A 136 4.31 2.92 -17.87
CA PHE A 136 5.06 1.75 -17.42
C PHE A 136 4.29 0.47 -17.77
N LEU A 137 4.94 -0.48 -18.46
CA LEU A 137 4.28 -1.68 -18.98
C LEU A 137 4.95 -2.94 -18.42
N PRO A 138 4.18 -3.98 -18.08
CA PRO A 138 4.73 -5.23 -17.55
C PRO A 138 5.50 -5.98 -18.63
N TYR A 139 6.60 -6.60 -18.22
CA TYR A 139 7.42 -7.41 -19.11
C TYR A 139 8.12 -8.56 -18.37
N PHE A 140 8.61 -9.52 -19.13
CA PHE A 140 9.39 -10.65 -18.62
C PHE A 140 10.42 -11.11 -19.67
N PHE A 141 11.24 -12.11 -19.33
CA PHE A 141 12.30 -12.59 -20.22
C PHE A 141 12.24 -14.09 -20.48
N VAL A 142 12.67 -14.48 -21.69
CA VAL A 142 12.99 -15.86 -22.07
C VAL A 142 14.30 -15.89 -22.87
N PRO A 143 15.06 -17.00 -22.90
CA PRO A 143 16.21 -17.11 -23.79
C PRO A 143 15.76 -17.04 -25.25
N ALA A 144 16.53 -16.38 -26.10
CA ALA A 144 16.24 -16.37 -27.53
C ALA A 144 16.52 -17.77 -28.12
N PRO A 145 15.63 -18.30 -28.99
CA PRO A 145 15.92 -19.51 -29.77
C PRO A 145 17.25 -19.40 -30.53
N GLN A 146 17.83 -20.55 -30.84
CA GLN A 146 19.02 -20.58 -31.69
C GLN A 146 18.73 -19.90 -33.04
N ASN A 147 19.67 -19.05 -33.46
CA ASN A 147 19.59 -18.25 -34.69
C ASN A 147 18.43 -17.23 -34.75
N PHE A 148 17.76 -16.92 -33.64
CA PHE A 148 16.70 -15.91 -33.60
C PHE A 148 17.25 -14.52 -33.97
N GLN A 149 16.64 -13.89 -34.96
CA GLN A 149 17.04 -12.58 -35.49
C GLN A 149 16.03 -11.49 -35.14
N GLN A 150 16.43 -10.21 -35.27
CA GLN A 150 15.52 -9.09 -35.03
C GLN A 150 14.27 -9.12 -35.92
N SER A 151 14.37 -9.68 -37.14
CA SER A 151 13.24 -9.88 -38.05
C SER A 151 12.19 -10.86 -37.51
N ASP A 152 12.57 -11.74 -36.57
CA ASP A 152 11.71 -12.77 -36.01
C ASP A 152 10.83 -12.25 -34.87
N CYS A 153 11.21 -11.13 -34.25
CA CYS A 153 10.49 -10.48 -33.14
C CYS A 153 9.00 -10.29 -33.43
N ALA A 154 8.66 -9.72 -34.59
CA ALA A 154 7.27 -9.46 -34.96
C ALA A 154 6.47 -10.76 -35.10
N LYS A 155 7.05 -11.78 -35.74
CA LYS A 155 6.40 -13.08 -35.92
C LYS A 155 6.19 -13.80 -34.58
N PHE A 156 7.20 -13.77 -33.70
CA PHE A 156 7.11 -14.38 -32.37
C PHE A 156 6.04 -13.68 -31.52
N ARG A 157 6.02 -12.35 -31.57
CA ARG A 157 5.00 -11.51 -30.92
C ARG A 157 3.59 -11.93 -31.37
N GLU A 158 3.32 -12.02 -32.68
CA GLU A 158 2.00 -12.43 -33.19
C GLU A 158 1.59 -13.84 -32.73
N ILE A 159 2.53 -14.79 -32.71
CA ILE A 159 2.26 -16.16 -32.27
C ILE A 159 1.85 -16.17 -30.79
N LEU A 160 2.62 -15.53 -29.92
CA LEU A 160 2.32 -15.47 -28.50
C LEU A 160 1.04 -14.66 -28.23
N ASN A 161 0.80 -13.60 -29.01
CA ASN A 161 -0.42 -12.81 -28.96
C ASN A 161 -1.66 -13.67 -29.24
N GLY A 162 -1.65 -14.42 -30.35
CA GLY A 162 -2.73 -15.33 -30.71
C GLY A 162 -2.93 -16.45 -29.69
N ALA A 163 -1.85 -16.99 -29.12
CA ALA A 163 -1.91 -18.00 -28.07
C ALA A 163 -2.58 -17.45 -26.80
N LEU A 164 -2.22 -16.24 -26.36
CA LEU A 164 -2.85 -15.59 -25.21
C LEU A 164 -4.33 -15.30 -25.46
N ILE A 165 -4.70 -14.75 -26.62
CA ILE A 165 -6.11 -14.52 -26.98
C ILE A 165 -6.90 -15.82 -26.92
N SER A 166 -6.34 -16.93 -27.41
CA SER A 166 -6.99 -18.24 -27.41
C SER A 166 -7.12 -18.84 -26.01
N ASP A 167 -6.21 -18.51 -25.09
CA ASP A 167 -6.24 -18.95 -23.68
C ASP A 167 -7.24 -18.13 -22.82
N MET A 168 -7.65 -16.95 -23.28
CA MET A 168 -8.62 -16.12 -22.54
C MET A 168 -9.99 -16.80 -22.48
N LYS A 169 -10.46 -17.07 -21.25
CA LYS A 169 -11.84 -17.56 -21.01
C LYS A 169 -12.92 -16.52 -21.30
N SER A 170 -12.57 -15.24 -21.18
CA SER A 170 -13.47 -14.10 -21.33
C SER A 170 -12.66 -12.88 -21.74
N ASN A 171 -13.13 -12.14 -22.76
CA ASN A 171 -12.49 -10.92 -23.25
C ASN A 171 -13.44 -9.73 -23.17
N LYS A 172 -13.87 -9.39 -21.94
CA LYS A 172 -14.84 -8.30 -21.70
C LYS A 172 -14.26 -6.94 -22.08
N GLU A 173 -12.96 -6.78 -21.93
CA GLU A 173 -12.23 -5.55 -22.23
C GLU A 173 -11.86 -5.42 -23.72
N ASN A 174 -12.30 -6.35 -24.58
CA ASN A 174 -12.05 -6.35 -26.04
C ASN A 174 -10.55 -6.20 -26.39
N ILE A 175 -9.70 -6.90 -25.65
CA ILE A 175 -8.24 -6.87 -25.80
C ILE A 175 -7.87 -7.58 -27.09
N ARG A 176 -7.16 -6.87 -27.98
CA ARG A 176 -6.66 -7.39 -29.27
C ARG A 176 -5.19 -7.73 -29.25
N ASP A 177 -4.42 -7.03 -28.42
CA ASP A 177 -2.97 -7.09 -28.41
C ASP A 177 -2.45 -7.31 -26.97
N PRO A 178 -2.68 -8.49 -26.36
CA PRO A 178 -2.10 -8.78 -25.05
C PRO A 178 -0.55 -8.76 -25.04
N VAL A 179 0.10 -9.05 -26.17
CA VAL A 179 1.57 -8.92 -26.33
C VAL A 179 1.88 -7.67 -27.15
N LEU A 180 2.58 -6.72 -26.53
CA LEU A 180 2.87 -5.42 -27.12
C LEU A 180 4.19 -5.40 -27.88
N ALA A 181 5.24 -6.03 -27.32
CA ALA A 181 6.55 -6.03 -27.93
C ALA A 181 7.35 -7.30 -27.59
N VAL A 182 8.24 -7.66 -28.51
CA VAL A 182 9.27 -8.69 -28.32
C VAL A 182 10.58 -8.08 -28.81
N GLU A 183 11.57 -7.96 -27.93
CA GLU A 183 12.84 -7.29 -28.21
C GLU A 183 14.02 -8.20 -27.84
N ILE A 184 15.06 -8.23 -28.65
CA ILE A 184 16.28 -8.98 -28.31
C ILE A 184 17.13 -8.12 -27.36
N VAL A 185 17.50 -8.68 -26.22
CA VAL A 185 18.36 -8.06 -25.21
C VAL A 185 19.50 -8.99 -24.82
N GLN A 186 20.66 -8.42 -24.46
CA GLN A 186 21.79 -9.20 -23.95
C GLN A 186 21.70 -9.31 -22.42
N LYS A 187 21.48 -10.52 -21.91
CA LYS A 187 21.28 -10.81 -20.49
C LYS A 187 22.10 -12.03 -20.08
N GLU A 188 22.30 -12.19 -18.78
CA GLU A 188 22.98 -13.33 -18.19
C GLU A 188 22.10 -13.90 -17.08
N ASN A 189 22.12 -15.22 -16.92
CA ASN A 189 21.43 -15.87 -15.82
C ASN A 189 22.23 -15.68 -14.54
N ILE A 190 21.57 -15.22 -13.47
CA ILE A 190 22.17 -15.09 -12.14
C ILE A 190 22.62 -16.44 -11.56
N TYR A 191 21.96 -17.54 -11.97
CA TYR A 191 22.27 -18.87 -11.47
C TYR A 191 23.38 -19.54 -12.27
N GLY A 192 24.45 -19.92 -11.57
CA GLY A 192 25.64 -20.55 -12.14
C GLY A 192 26.67 -19.54 -12.67
N TYR A 193 27.90 -20.01 -12.85
CA TYR A 193 28.97 -19.23 -13.45
C TYR A 193 29.04 -19.49 -14.96
N ASN A 194 28.84 -18.44 -15.78
CA ASN A 194 28.86 -18.55 -17.24
C ASN A 194 30.10 -17.85 -17.80
N ILE A 195 31.05 -18.62 -18.33
CA ILE A 195 32.26 -18.08 -18.99
C ILE A 195 31.92 -17.26 -20.23
N ASP A 196 30.83 -17.61 -20.93
CA ASP A 196 30.45 -16.98 -22.21
C ASP A 196 29.81 -15.58 -22.03
N GLY A 197 29.62 -15.13 -20.79
CA GLY A 197 28.99 -13.84 -20.47
C GLY A 197 27.53 -13.75 -20.93
N LYS A 198 27.15 -12.56 -21.41
CA LYS A 198 25.76 -12.26 -21.82
C LYS A 198 25.37 -13.00 -23.09
N LYS A 199 24.16 -13.56 -23.07
CA LYS A 199 23.51 -14.29 -24.18
C LYS A 199 22.26 -13.53 -24.64
N PRO A 200 21.78 -13.77 -25.87
CA PRO A 200 20.54 -13.16 -26.35
C PRO A 200 19.32 -13.75 -25.60
N TYR A 201 18.50 -12.85 -25.06
CA TYR A 201 17.19 -13.11 -24.46
C TYR A 201 16.14 -12.28 -25.21
N LEU A 202 14.88 -12.72 -25.15
CA LEU A 202 13.74 -11.96 -25.59
C LEU A 202 13.13 -11.26 -24.38
N LYS A 203 13.06 -9.93 -24.40
CA LYS A 203 12.20 -9.13 -23.52
C LYS A 203 10.81 -9.09 -24.14
N ILE A 204 9.83 -9.61 -23.42
CA ILE A 204 8.44 -9.69 -23.87
C ILE A 204 7.62 -8.72 -23.02
N THR A 205 7.10 -7.66 -23.65
CA THR A 205 6.24 -6.67 -23.00
C THR A 205 4.78 -7.01 -23.27
N VAL A 206 3.97 -7.08 -22.21
CA VAL A 206 2.54 -7.40 -22.27
C VAL A 206 1.69 -6.21 -21.83
N LEU A 207 0.41 -6.20 -22.22
CA LEU A 207 -0.47 -5.05 -21.97
C LEU A 207 -0.83 -4.87 -20.48
N LEU A 208 -1.15 -5.96 -19.79
CA LEU A 208 -1.66 -5.96 -18.43
C LEU A 208 -0.89 -6.95 -17.55
N PRO A 209 -0.68 -6.67 -16.25
CA PRO A 209 0.04 -7.59 -15.35
C PRO A 209 -0.56 -8.99 -15.31
N LYS A 210 -1.89 -9.12 -15.46
CA LYS A 210 -2.60 -10.42 -15.53
C LYS A 210 -2.11 -11.35 -16.64
N PHE A 211 -1.45 -10.82 -17.67
CA PHE A 211 -0.90 -11.63 -18.77
C PHE A 211 0.48 -12.21 -18.49
N LEU A 212 1.21 -11.74 -17.48
CA LEU A 212 2.52 -12.31 -17.10
C LEU A 212 2.45 -13.80 -16.77
N PRO A 213 1.61 -14.27 -15.81
CA PRO A 213 1.54 -15.68 -15.47
C PRO A 213 0.95 -16.54 -16.61
N ALA A 214 0.01 -16.00 -17.38
CA ALA A 214 -0.59 -16.71 -18.51
C ALA A 214 0.43 -16.94 -19.64
N ALA A 215 1.17 -15.89 -20.02
CA ALA A 215 2.21 -15.96 -21.05
C ALA A 215 3.34 -16.89 -20.62
N GLY A 216 3.79 -16.77 -19.36
CA GLY A 216 4.80 -17.65 -18.79
C GLY A 216 4.40 -19.13 -18.90
N ARG A 217 3.20 -19.48 -18.42
CA ARG A 217 2.67 -20.85 -18.50
C ARG A 217 2.58 -21.37 -19.94
N LEU A 218 2.12 -20.55 -20.88
CA LEU A 218 2.04 -20.96 -22.30
C LEU A 218 3.43 -21.25 -22.88
N LEU A 219 4.43 -20.44 -22.54
CA LEU A 219 5.80 -20.61 -22.99
C LEU A 219 6.48 -21.83 -22.33
N GLU A 220 6.20 -22.10 -21.06
CA GLU A 220 6.72 -23.27 -20.33
C GLU A 220 6.09 -24.59 -20.80
N ASN A 221 4.77 -24.60 -21.05
CA ASN A 221 4.06 -25.75 -21.61
C ASN A 221 4.35 -25.94 -23.10
N GLY A 222 4.77 -24.87 -23.75
CA GLY A 222 5.29 -24.82 -25.10
C GLY A 222 4.37 -24.15 -26.10
N ILE A 223 4.99 -23.57 -27.13
CA ILE A 223 4.32 -22.94 -28.26
C ILE A 223 4.94 -23.43 -29.57
N ARG A 224 4.16 -23.39 -30.67
CA ARG A 224 4.69 -23.69 -32.00
C ARG A 224 5.41 -22.46 -32.55
N TRP A 225 6.73 -22.55 -32.64
CA TRP A 225 7.59 -21.52 -33.20
C TRP A 225 8.28 -22.02 -34.48
N ASN A 226 8.40 -21.15 -35.49
CA ASN A 226 9.12 -21.43 -36.75
C ASN A 226 8.76 -22.75 -37.49
N GLY A 227 7.50 -23.20 -37.40
CA GLY A 227 7.04 -24.42 -38.08
C GLY A 227 7.61 -25.72 -37.51
N SER A 228 8.31 -25.67 -36.37
CA SER A 228 8.81 -26.85 -35.66
C SER A 228 7.75 -27.45 -34.74
N ASP A 229 8.12 -28.58 -34.12
CA ASP A 229 7.44 -29.11 -32.94
C ASP A 229 7.29 -28.07 -31.83
N MET A 230 6.44 -28.41 -30.86
CA MET A 230 6.19 -27.61 -29.66
C MET A 230 7.52 -27.29 -28.95
N GLN A 231 7.87 -26.01 -28.84
CA GLN A 231 9.07 -25.57 -28.13
C GLN A 231 8.69 -24.99 -26.78
N THR A 232 9.41 -25.39 -25.73
CA THR A 232 9.27 -24.84 -24.39
C THR A 232 10.37 -23.82 -24.12
N PHE A 233 10.05 -22.85 -23.28
CA PHE A 233 10.96 -21.77 -22.92
C PHE A 233 11.04 -21.68 -21.40
N PRO A 234 12.24 -21.64 -20.80
CA PRO A 234 12.36 -21.23 -19.41
C PRO A 234 12.01 -19.74 -19.32
N VAL A 235 11.19 -19.41 -18.33
CA VAL A 235 10.62 -18.08 -18.15
C VAL A 235 11.22 -17.43 -16.91
N PHE A 236 11.55 -16.15 -17.01
CA PHE A 236 12.16 -15.37 -15.95
C PHE A 236 11.33 -14.13 -15.64
N GLU A 237 11.22 -13.79 -14.36
CA GLU A 237 10.61 -12.56 -13.84
C GLU A 237 9.10 -12.40 -14.04
N THR A 238 8.36 -13.46 -14.40
CA THR A 238 6.87 -13.42 -14.43
C THR A 238 6.22 -13.44 -13.04
N ASN A 239 6.99 -13.74 -12.00
CA ASN A 239 6.56 -13.85 -10.61
C ASN A 239 6.99 -12.65 -9.75
N ILE A 240 7.45 -11.55 -10.36
CA ILE A 240 7.76 -10.31 -9.67
C ILE A 240 6.54 -9.41 -9.73
N ASN A 241 6.13 -8.87 -8.59
CA ASN A 241 5.01 -7.92 -8.51
C ASN A 241 5.28 -6.68 -9.36
N PHE A 242 4.24 -6.14 -9.98
CA PHE A 242 4.36 -5.07 -10.96
C PHE A 242 4.89 -3.77 -10.34
N GLU A 243 4.48 -3.49 -9.11
CA GLU A 243 4.91 -2.37 -8.27
C GLU A 243 6.39 -2.46 -7.93
N ILE A 244 6.85 -3.66 -7.54
CA ILE A 244 8.28 -3.91 -7.25
C ILE A 244 9.11 -3.73 -8.52
N LYS A 245 8.59 -4.19 -9.66
CA LYS A 245 9.27 -4.02 -10.95
C LYS A 245 9.39 -2.55 -11.34
N PHE A 246 8.31 -1.78 -11.14
CA PHE A 246 8.30 -0.34 -11.31
C PHE A 246 9.34 0.36 -10.44
N MET A 247 9.38 0.04 -9.13
CA MET A 247 10.33 0.60 -8.18
C MET A 247 11.79 0.31 -8.59
N VAL A 248 12.10 -0.93 -8.95
CA VAL A 248 13.45 -1.33 -9.39
C VAL A 248 13.87 -0.57 -10.65
N ASP A 249 13.01 -0.51 -11.66
CA ASP A 249 13.33 0.09 -12.95
C ASP A 249 13.46 1.64 -12.87
N THR A 250 12.70 2.26 -11.97
CA THR A 250 12.74 3.72 -11.72
C THR A 250 13.73 4.11 -10.62
N LYS A 251 14.37 3.14 -9.97
CA LYS A 251 15.22 3.32 -8.79
C LYS A 251 14.51 4.00 -7.62
N ILE A 252 13.19 3.85 -7.53
CA ILE A 252 12.40 4.30 -6.39
C ILE A 252 12.56 3.26 -5.28
N VAL A 253 12.96 3.70 -4.10
CA VAL A 253 13.07 2.84 -2.91
C VAL A 253 12.03 3.24 -1.87
N GLY A 254 11.83 2.42 -0.83
CA GLY A 254 10.90 2.73 0.24
C GLY A 254 11.19 4.09 0.88
N CYS A 255 10.14 4.88 1.11
CA CYS A 255 10.18 6.19 1.79
C CYS A 255 11.15 7.22 1.20
N ASN A 256 11.49 7.13 -0.09
CA ASN A 256 12.40 8.09 -0.71
C ASN A 256 11.66 9.31 -1.27
N TRP A 257 12.46 10.32 -1.65
CA TRP A 257 11.96 11.53 -2.28
C TRP A 257 11.86 11.35 -3.79
N ILE A 258 10.71 11.76 -4.33
CA ILE A 258 10.43 11.79 -5.76
C ILE A 258 10.22 13.24 -6.17
N GLU A 259 10.81 13.61 -7.30
CA GLU A 259 10.60 14.90 -7.95
C GLU A 259 9.96 14.70 -9.33
N VAL A 260 9.00 15.57 -9.63
CA VAL A 260 8.40 15.72 -10.94
C VAL A 260 8.71 17.10 -11.48
N PRO A 261 9.56 17.24 -12.52
CA PRO A 261 10.01 18.54 -13.00
C PRO A 261 8.92 19.41 -13.63
N PRO A 262 9.16 20.74 -13.78
CA PRO A 262 8.22 21.63 -14.45
C PRO A 262 7.95 21.18 -15.89
N ARG A 263 6.72 21.41 -16.36
CA ARG A 263 6.23 21.07 -17.71
C ARG A 263 6.22 19.57 -18.02
N LYS A 264 6.44 18.71 -17.02
CA LYS A 264 6.44 17.26 -17.17
C LYS A 264 5.21 16.57 -16.60
N TYR A 265 4.35 17.31 -15.90
CA TYR A 265 3.11 16.82 -15.32
C TYR A 265 1.92 17.68 -15.74
N ASN A 266 0.74 17.08 -15.68
CA ASN A 266 -0.52 17.82 -15.70
C ASN A 266 -1.10 17.81 -14.29
N LEU A 267 -1.53 18.98 -13.82
CA LEU A 267 -2.16 19.14 -12.52
C LEU A 267 -3.67 18.89 -12.64
N LEU A 268 -4.18 17.86 -11.97
CA LEU A 268 -5.60 17.46 -12.03
C LEU A 268 -6.46 18.31 -11.10
N THR A 269 -5.93 18.73 -9.95
CA THR A 269 -6.65 19.59 -9.00
C THR A 269 -6.96 20.99 -9.54
N ALA A 270 -6.16 21.49 -10.49
CA ALA A 270 -6.35 22.81 -11.09
C ALA A 270 -7.12 22.80 -12.42
N SER A 271 -7.14 21.67 -13.14
CA SER A 271 -7.48 21.70 -14.57
C SER A 271 -8.97 21.55 -14.88
N GLY A 272 -9.82 21.09 -13.96
CA GLY A 272 -11.26 20.87 -14.23
C GLY A 272 -11.56 19.92 -15.41
N GLN A 273 -10.53 19.32 -16.01
CA GLN A 273 -10.62 18.43 -17.18
C GLN A 273 -10.94 16.99 -16.76
N ARG A 274 -10.52 16.61 -15.56
CA ARG A 274 -10.89 15.35 -14.89
C ARG A 274 -11.16 15.65 -13.42
N ASN A 275 -12.18 14.99 -12.88
CA ASN A 275 -12.43 15.05 -11.45
C ASN A 275 -11.30 14.30 -10.72
N PRO A 276 -10.71 14.89 -9.67
CA PRO A 276 -9.83 14.20 -8.74
C PRO A 276 -10.43 12.87 -8.31
N THR A 277 -9.60 11.84 -8.21
CA THR A 277 -10.00 10.49 -7.79
C THR A 277 -9.63 10.21 -6.34
N SER A 278 -8.80 11.06 -5.73
CA SER A 278 -8.47 10.99 -4.31
C SER A 278 -8.97 12.22 -3.55
N ARG A 279 -8.67 12.25 -2.25
CA ARG A 279 -8.88 13.40 -1.37
C ARG A 279 -7.58 14.15 -1.07
N CYS A 280 -6.48 13.78 -1.74
CA CYS A 280 -5.21 14.47 -1.58
C CYS A 280 -5.33 15.93 -2.04
N GLN A 281 -4.55 16.81 -1.44
CA GLN A 281 -4.59 18.24 -1.77
C GLN A 281 -4.03 18.53 -3.16
N ILE A 282 -3.07 17.71 -3.61
CA ILE A 282 -2.42 17.81 -4.91
C ILE A 282 -2.58 16.47 -5.63
N GLU A 283 -3.20 16.48 -6.80
CA GLU A 283 -3.34 15.30 -7.65
C GLU A 283 -2.77 15.66 -9.04
N LEU A 284 -1.79 14.89 -9.50
CA LEU A 284 -1.13 15.12 -10.79
C LEU A 284 -0.96 13.82 -11.58
N GLU A 285 -0.71 13.96 -12.87
CA GLU A 285 -0.37 12.86 -13.77
C GLU A 285 0.96 13.12 -14.48
N VAL A 286 1.76 12.07 -14.68
CA VAL A 286 3.11 12.13 -15.24
C VAL A 286 3.45 10.87 -16.02
N ASP A 287 4.28 10.99 -17.05
CA ASP A 287 4.95 9.83 -17.68
C ASP A 287 6.04 9.30 -16.76
N TRP A 288 6.10 7.98 -16.57
CA TRP A 288 7.08 7.32 -15.70
C TRP A 288 8.54 7.71 -15.99
N LYS A 289 8.88 8.03 -17.24
CA LYS A 289 10.24 8.44 -17.62
C LYS A 289 10.63 9.82 -17.13
N ASN A 290 9.66 10.64 -16.71
CA ASN A 290 9.91 11.99 -16.22
C ASN A 290 10.04 12.06 -14.70
N LEU A 291 9.85 10.94 -13.98
CA LEU A 291 10.10 10.88 -12.55
C LEU A 291 11.60 10.95 -12.26
N ILE A 292 11.96 11.73 -11.25
CA ILE A 292 13.31 11.74 -10.69
C ILE A 292 13.23 11.10 -9.31
N SER A 293 13.93 9.98 -9.14
CA SER A 293 14.10 9.33 -7.86
C SER A 293 15.38 9.85 -7.21
N HIS A 294 15.27 10.41 -6.00
CA HIS A 294 16.42 10.87 -5.24
C HIS A 294 16.90 9.77 -4.29
N GLU A 295 18.22 9.53 -4.27
CA GLU A 295 18.84 8.64 -3.29
C GLU A 295 18.75 9.29 -1.89
N PRO A 296 18.48 8.52 -0.82
CA PRO A 296 18.21 9.06 0.52
C PRO A 296 19.49 9.51 1.24
N GLU A 297 20.22 10.43 0.63
CA GLU A 297 21.48 11.00 1.12
C GLU A 297 21.39 12.53 1.20
N GLY A 298 22.18 13.14 2.08
CA GLY A 298 22.22 14.59 2.23
C GLY A 298 20.85 15.19 2.51
N ASP A 299 20.43 16.18 1.73
CA ASP A 299 19.11 16.82 1.89
C ASP A 299 17.93 15.88 1.66
N TRP A 300 18.11 14.81 0.87
CA TRP A 300 17.10 13.80 0.57
C TRP A 300 16.99 12.70 1.62
N SER A 301 17.77 12.77 2.69
CA SER A 301 17.62 11.91 3.87
C SER A 301 16.58 12.43 4.88
N LYS A 302 16.06 13.65 4.66
CA LYS A 302 15.02 14.27 5.50
C LYS A 302 13.72 13.46 5.41
N ILE A 303 12.91 13.57 6.46
CA ILE A 303 11.60 12.93 6.55
C ILE A 303 10.54 14.03 6.43
N ALA A 304 9.54 13.80 5.59
CA ALA A 304 8.38 14.69 5.46
C ALA A 304 7.59 14.74 6.78
N PRO A 305 6.85 15.82 7.06
CA PRO A 305 6.03 15.94 8.26
C PRO A 305 4.79 15.05 8.17
N VAL A 306 4.98 13.74 8.36
CA VAL A 306 3.92 12.73 8.34
C VAL A 306 2.97 12.87 9.52
N ARG A 307 1.66 12.65 9.29
CA ARG A 307 0.62 12.63 10.32
C ARG A 307 0.39 11.21 10.81
N ILE A 308 0.66 10.98 12.10
CA ILE A 308 0.42 9.71 12.78
C ILE A 308 -0.83 9.86 13.64
N LEU A 309 -1.82 8.99 13.43
CA LEU A 309 -3.04 8.94 14.24
C LEU A 309 -3.08 7.63 15.03
N SER A 310 -3.14 7.73 16.35
CA SER A 310 -3.40 6.59 17.23
C SER A 310 -4.82 6.66 17.78
N PHE A 311 -5.54 5.54 17.78
CA PHE A 311 -6.89 5.45 18.31
C PHE A 311 -7.18 4.13 19.03
N ASP A 312 -8.21 4.14 19.88
CA ASP A 312 -8.72 3.01 20.65
C ASP A 312 -10.25 3.12 20.79
N ILE A 313 -10.96 1.99 20.94
CA ILE A 313 -12.43 1.98 21.09
C ILE A 313 -12.88 1.21 22.32
N GLU A 314 -14.01 1.65 22.88
CA GLU A 314 -14.68 0.94 23.98
C GLU A 314 -16.08 0.49 23.58
N CYS A 315 -16.44 -0.74 23.94
CA CYS A 315 -17.72 -1.37 23.60
C CYS A 315 -18.51 -1.78 24.85
N ALA A 316 -19.82 -1.57 24.83
CA ALA A 316 -20.71 -2.00 25.93
C ALA A 316 -21.16 -3.46 25.74
N GLY A 317 -20.36 -4.41 26.25
CA GLY A 317 -20.61 -5.85 26.12
C GLY A 317 -21.63 -6.46 27.08
N ARG A 318 -22.29 -7.53 26.66
CA ARG A 318 -23.11 -8.41 27.52
C ARG A 318 -22.25 -9.23 28.49
N LYS A 319 -22.74 -9.44 29.71
CA LYS A 319 -22.00 -10.12 30.78
C LYS A 319 -21.54 -11.53 30.38
N GLY A 320 -20.22 -11.75 30.39
CA GLY A 320 -19.59 -13.06 30.11
C GLY A 320 -19.54 -13.44 28.63
N ILE A 321 -19.90 -12.53 27.73
CA ILE A 321 -19.87 -12.72 26.28
C ILE A 321 -18.89 -11.70 25.71
N PHE A 322 -17.96 -12.15 24.85
CA PHE A 322 -17.07 -11.23 24.14
C PHE A 322 -17.89 -10.34 23.19
N PRO A 323 -17.60 -9.03 23.07
CA PRO A 323 -18.39 -8.13 22.25
C PRO A 323 -18.58 -8.62 20.81
N GLU A 324 -19.82 -8.60 20.33
CA GLU A 324 -20.22 -8.97 18.97
C GLU A 324 -20.77 -7.73 18.25
N PRO A 325 -20.27 -7.34 17.06
CA PRO A 325 -20.65 -6.09 16.38
C PRO A 325 -22.16 -5.92 16.11
N ASN A 326 -22.90 -7.02 16.01
CA ASN A 326 -24.33 -7.01 15.76
C ASN A 326 -25.19 -6.82 17.03
N HIS A 327 -24.58 -6.84 18.22
CA HIS A 327 -25.28 -6.87 19.49
C HIS A 327 -24.79 -5.82 20.47
N ASP A 328 -23.48 -5.60 20.53
CA ASP A 328 -22.83 -4.76 21.53
C ASP A 328 -22.37 -3.44 20.84
N PRO A 329 -22.83 -2.26 21.29
CA PRO A 329 -22.50 -1.00 20.63
C PRO A 329 -21.11 -0.48 21.00
N VAL A 330 -20.49 0.26 20.08
CA VAL A 330 -19.33 1.11 20.41
C VAL A 330 -19.85 2.32 21.17
N ILE A 331 -19.24 2.61 22.32
CA ILE A 331 -19.64 3.72 23.20
C ILE A 331 -18.62 4.84 23.27
N GLN A 332 -17.34 4.56 22.98
CA GLN A 332 -16.29 5.57 22.93
C GLN A 332 -15.29 5.23 21.82
N ILE A 333 -14.75 6.28 21.19
CA ILE A 333 -13.61 6.21 20.27
C ILE A 333 -12.64 7.30 20.71
N ALA A 334 -11.49 6.91 21.23
CA ALA A 334 -10.45 7.83 21.67
C ALA A 334 -9.44 8.06 20.54
N ASN A 335 -9.12 9.32 20.25
CA ASN A 335 -7.96 9.73 19.45
C ASN A 335 -7.10 10.63 20.33
N MET A 336 -5.78 10.51 20.31
CA MET A 336 -4.87 11.22 21.22
C MET A 336 -5.04 12.76 21.16
N VAL A 337 -5.65 13.53 22.06
CA VAL A 337 -6.62 13.34 23.15
C VAL A 337 -7.75 14.36 22.86
N ILE A 338 -8.87 13.93 22.26
CA ILE A 338 -10.05 14.79 22.04
C ILE A 338 -11.31 13.99 22.39
N LEU A 339 -12.08 14.46 23.38
CA LEU A 339 -13.38 13.90 23.73
C LEU A 339 -14.50 14.67 23.02
N LEU A 340 -15.25 13.97 22.16
CA LEU A 340 -16.44 14.50 21.50
C LEU A 340 -17.65 13.65 21.87
N SER A 341 -18.76 14.30 22.22
CA SER A 341 -20.00 13.62 22.63
C SER A 341 -21.07 13.74 21.54
N TYR A 342 -21.78 12.65 21.27
CA TYR A 342 -22.80 12.59 20.22
C TYR A 342 -24.11 11.98 20.74
N GLN A 343 -25.23 12.33 20.12
CA GLN A 343 -26.56 11.85 20.53
C GLN A 343 -26.85 10.42 20.05
N SER A 344 -26.10 9.92 19.07
CA SER A 344 -26.26 8.56 18.54
C SER A 344 -24.94 7.96 18.06
N GLU A 345 -24.86 6.63 18.09
CA GLU A 345 -23.71 5.87 17.58
C GLU A 345 -23.51 6.09 16.07
N GLN A 346 -24.61 6.19 15.29
CA GLN A 346 -24.52 6.47 13.85
C GLN A 346 -23.87 7.83 13.58
N GLN A 347 -24.22 8.85 14.38
CA GLN A 347 -23.61 10.16 14.27
C GLN A 347 -22.13 10.08 14.65
N MET A 348 -21.78 9.41 15.76
CA MET A 348 -20.40 9.22 16.18
C MET A 348 -19.54 8.57 15.10
N LEU A 349 -20.01 7.47 14.48
CA LEU A 349 -19.28 6.79 13.41
C LEU A 349 -19.09 7.67 12.19
N LYS A 350 -20.12 8.44 11.80
CA LYS A 350 -20.04 9.36 10.67
C LYS A 350 -19.07 10.50 10.93
N GLU A 351 -19.16 11.14 12.08
CA GLU A 351 -18.30 12.25 12.49
C GLU A 351 -16.85 11.79 12.68
N TRP A 352 -16.61 10.58 13.21
CA TRP A 352 -15.26 10.00 13.24
C TRP A 352 -14.73 9.76 11.83
N ALA A 353 -15.53 9.24 10.90
CA ALA A 353 -15.11 9.09 9.51
C ALA A 353 -14.84 10.44 8.83
N ASP A 354 -15.62 11.49 9.13
CA ASP A 354 -15.37 12.87 8.67
C ASP A 354 -14.08 13.44 9.28
N PHE A 355 -13.81 13.17 10.55
CA PHE A 355 -12.56 13.52 11.22
C PHE A 355 -11.36 12.86 10.55
N ILE A 356 -11.38 11.55 10.30
CA ILE A 356 -10.30 10.84 9.57
C ILE A 356 -10.07 11.49 8.19
N ARG A 357 -11.15 11.82 7.47
CA ARG A 357 -11.08 12.49 6.17
C ARG A 357 -10.47 13.90 6.26
N ALA A 358 -10.76 14.64 7.33
CA ALA A 358 -10.25 15.98 7.54
C ALA A 358 -8.78 15.98 7.98
N VAL A 359 -8.42 15.06 8.90
CA VAL A 359 -7.05 14.88 9.39
C VAL A 359 -6.13 14.35 8.29
N ASP A 360 -6.63 13.50 7.40
CA ASP A 360 -5.84 12.90 6.31
C ASP A 360 -4.54 12.26 6.83
N PRO A 361 -4.62 11.30 7.78
CA PRO A 361 -3.44 10.71 8.42
C PRO A 361 -2.65 9.84 7.44
N ASP A 362 -1.31 9.91 7.53
CA ASP A 362 -0.39 9.12 6.72
C ASP A 362 -0.16 7.72 7.31
N ILE A 363 -0.17 7.64 8.64
CA ILE A 363 0.03 6.38 9.39
C ILE A 363 -1.07 6.29 10.44
N VAL A 364 -1.76 5.15 10.49
CA VAL A 364 -2.71 4.84 11.57
C VAL A 364 -2.13 3.74 12.45
N THR A 365 -2.02 4.02 13.75
CA THR A 365 -1.44 3.14 14.77
C THR A 365 -2.44 2.85 15.88
N GLY A 366 -2.14 1.85 16.71
CA GLY A 366 -2.98 1.43 17.83
C GLY A 366 -2.68 -0.02 18.19
N TYR A 367 -3.28 -0.51 19.27
CA TYR A 367 -3.08 -1.89 19.73
C TYR A 367 -4.21 -2.79 19.20
N ASN A 368 -3.86 -3.85 18.48
CA ASN A 368 -4.81 -4.82 17.91
C ASN A 368 -5.83 -4.27 16.87
N ILE A 369 -5.62 -3.05 16.36
CA ILE A 369 -6.53 -2.37 15.42
C ILE A 369 -6.85 -3.14 14.14
N GLN A 370 -5.94 -4.00 13.68
CA GLN A 370 -6.14 -4.80 12.47
C GLN A 370 -7.09 -5.99 12.71
N ASN A 371 -7.07 -6.59 13.89
CA ASN A 371 -7.84 -7.81 14.17
C ASN A 371 -9.12 -7.53 14.97
N PHE A 372 -9.23 -6.37 15.61
CA PHE A 372 -10.40 -6.00 16.40
C PHE A 372 -11.01 -4.69 15.90
N ASP A 373 -10.36 -3.54 16.12
CA ASP A 373 -10.99 -2.23 16.00
C ASP A 373 -11.54 -1.94 14.60
N PHE A 374 -10.70 -2.04 13.55
CA PHE A 374 -11.16 -1.80 12.18
C PHE A 374 -12.22 -2.82 11.72
N PRO A 375 -12.02 -4.14 11.85
CA PRO A 375 -13.08 -5.10 11.55
C PRO A 375 -14.37 -4.85 12.32
N TYR A 376 -14.29 -4.47 13.60
CA TYR A 376 -15.45 -4.20 14.43
C TYR A 376 -16.21 -2.97 13.95
N LEU A 377 -15.51 -1.84 13.74
CA LEU A 377 -16.10 -0.60 13.22
C LEU A 377 -16.75 -0.80 11.85
N LEU A 378 -16.08 -1.50 10.93
CA LEU A 378 -16.63 -1.78 9.59
C LEU A 378 -17.89 -2.64 9.65
N ASN A 379 -17.86 -3.72 10.45
CA ASN A 379 -19.02 -4.60 10.61
C ASN A 379 -20.17 -3.89 11.34
N ARG A 380 -19.87 -3.05 12.33
CA ARG A 380 -20.86 -2.27 13.08
C ARG A 380 -21.52 -1.21 12.19
N ALA A 381 -20.74 -0.47 11.42
CA ALA A 381 -21.26 0.49 10.44
C ALA A 381 -22.17 -0.20 9.41
N ALA A 382 -21.74 -1.36 8.88
CA ALA A 382 -22.55 -2.15 7.95
C ALA A 382 -23.88 -2.64 8.59
N HIS A 383 -23.84 -3.07 9.85
CA HIS A 383 -25.04 -3.48 10.60
C HIS A 383 -26.01 -2.30 10.78
N LEU A 384 -25.48 -1.12 11.14
CA LEU A 384 -26.25 0.10 11.34
C LEU A 384 -26.66 0.80 10.04
N LYS A 385 -26.14 0.34 8.88
CA LYS A 385 -26.36 0.90 7.53
C LYS A 385 -25.91 2.36 7.41
N VAL A 386 -24.72 2.65 7.94
CA VAL A 386 -24.09 3.99 7.91
C VAL A 386 -22.94 4.01 6.91
#